data_AF-A0A423TBF6-F1
#
_entry.id   AF-A0A423TBF6-F1
#
_cell.length_a   1.000
_cell.length_b   1.000
_cell.length_c   1.000
_cell.angle_alpha   90.00
_cell.angle_beta   90.00
_cell.angle_gamma   90.00
#
_symmetry.space_group_name_H-M   'P 1'
#
loop_
_entity.id
_entity.type
_entity.pdbx_description
1 polymer ?
#
loop_
_entity_poly.entity_id
_entity_poly.type
_entity_poly.pdbx_seq_one_letter_code
_entity_poly.pdbx_strand_id
1 'polypeptide(L)'
;MAECDPACCDGNFGKSACEEKTTRVLEGCIPLPLPDEIISEIVPKAKDYALLHGAGMRFKDTYNPDILQMAPFFLLPSAFPRREFDRVVKLQPLINILMHRIAHDHEFLESALKNTIRVDDFTAKLWEIYLTVREEGVSQFLEKVKDTPAREAYILMDKIRPPMQHNYLVRGGTEVKLSEVVSELGIFGVLIGNEKEIMINKFAGHMLRTKLSSANEGGVAAGFGALDSVFLFD
;
A
#
# COMPACT_ATOMS: atom_id res chain seq x y z
N MET A 1 18.63 8.93 27.26
CA MET A 1 19.31 7.71 27.76
C MET A 1 18.38 6.56 27.46
N ALA A 2 18.73 5.72 26.50
CA ALA A 2 17.89 4.60 26.08
C ALA A 2 18.04 3.46 27.09
N GLU A 3 16.92 3.01 27.66
CA GLU A 3 16.88 1.81 28.50
C GLU A 3 16.94 0.56 27.60
N CYS A 4 17.84 -0.36 27.93
CA CYS A 4 17.99 -1.65 27.26
C CYS A 4 16.81 -2.58 27.58
N ASP A 5 16.47 -3.42 26.60
CA ASP A 5 15.53 -4.52 26.72
C ASP A 5 15.99 -5.51 27.82
N PRO A 6 15.16 -5.80 28.84
CA PRO A 6 15.53 -6.66 29.97
C PRO A 6 15.81 -8.13 29.59
N ALA A 7 15.58 -8.55 28.35
CA ALA A 7 15.93 -9.90 27.88
C ALA A 7 17.45 -10.16 27.73
N CYS A 8 18.31 -9.14 27.86
CA CYS A 8 19.76 -9.26 27.76
C CYS A 8 20.50 -9.48 29.10
N CYS A 9 19.78 -9.53 30.21
CA CYS A 9 20.36 -9.62 31.55
C CYS A 9 20.05 -10.94 32.25
N ASP A 10 20.18 -12.08 31.59
CA ASP A 10 20.33 -13.36 32.29
C ASP A 10 21.28 -14.29 31.54
N GLY A 11 22.21 -14.85 32.31
CA GLY A 11 23.46 -15.40 31.83
C GLY A 11 23.36 -16.59 30.88
N ASN A 12 24.43 -16.71 30.08
CA ASN A 12 24.94 -17.95 29.50
C ASN A 12 24.34 -18.42 28.16
N PHE A 13 24.23 -17.52 27.19
CA PHE A 13 24.31 -17.89 25.76
C PHE A 13 25.48 -17.18 25.09
N GLY A 14 26.24 -17.93 24.29
CA GLY A 14 27.50 -17.51 23.69
C GLY A 14 27.39 -16.21 22.90
N LYS A 15 28.48 -15.45 22.90
CA LYS A 15 28.67 -14.24 22.09
C LYS A 15 28.60 -14.58 20.59
N SER A 16 27.40 -14.72 20.02
CA SER A 16 27.19 -14.77 18.58
C SER A 16 25.79 -14.32 18.11
N ALA A 17 25.02 -13.62 18.96
CA ALA A 17 23.63 -13.25 18.64
C ALA A 17 23.36 -11.73 18.58
N CYS A 18 24.40 -10.93 18.34
CA CYS A 18 24.26 -9.53 17.92
C CYS A 18 24.83 -9.38 16.50
N GLU A 19 24.33 -10.17 15.55
CA GLU A 19 24.52 -9.85 14.14
C GLU A 19 23.60 -8.67 13.80
N GLU A 20 24.20 -7.52 13.46
CA GLU A 20 23.55 -6.51 12.65
C GLU A 20 22.93 -7.21 11.44
N LYS A 21 21.60 -7.39 11.44
CA LYS A 21 20.88 -7.93 10.29
C LYS A 21 21.02 -6.93 9.15
N THR A 22 22.05 -7.11 8.32
CA THR A 22 22.27 -6.39 7.06
C THR A 22 20.95 -6.29 6.31
N THR A 23 20.46 -5.06 6.14
CA THR A 23 19.26 -4.81 5.35
C THR A 23 19.51 -5.29 3.94
N ARG A 24 18.71 -6.24 3.47
CA ARG A 24 18.86 -6.80 2.11
C ARG A 24 18.59 -5.69 1.10
N VAL A 25 19.49 -5.51 0.13
CA VAL A 25 19.31 -4.55 -0.96
C VAL A 25 18.94 -5.33 -2.21
N LEU A 26 17.89 -4.91 -2.92
CA LEU A 26 17.57 -5.43 -4.24
C LEU A 26 18.19 -4.52 -5.30
N GLU A 27 18.96 -5.11 -6.21
CA GLU A 27 19.59 -4.40 -7.31
C GLU A 27 18.59 -4.13 -8.43
N GLY A 28 18.67 -2.94 -9.00
CA GLY A 28 17.85 -2.53 -10.14
C GLY A 28 18.32 -3.15 -11.45
N CYS A 29 17.57 -2.91 -12.52
CA CYS A 29 17.92 -3.39 -13.87
C CYS A 29 19.07 -2.61 -14.53
N ILE A 30 19.52 -1.51 -13.93
CA ILE A 30 20.60 -0.65 -14.43
C ILE A 30 21.52 -0.20 -13.29
N PRO A 31 22.81 0.06 -13.56
CA PRO A 31 23.73 0.59 -12.57
C PRO A 31 23.36 2.03 -12.17
N LEU A 32 23.60 2.35 -10.91
CA LEU A 32 23.34 3.65 -10.30
C LEU A 32 24.63 4.22 -9.68
N PRO A 33 24.81 5.56 -9.64
CA PRO A 33 23.91 6.59 -10.14
C PRO A 33 23.93 6.74 -11.66
N LEU A 34 22.82 7.23 -12.23
CA LEU A 34 22.78 7.70 -13.62
C LEU A 34 23.55 9.01 -13.78
N PRO A 35 24.23 9.23 -14.93
CA PRO A 35 24.81 10.53 -15.29
C PRO A 35 23.76 11.64 -15.33
N ASP A 36 24.14 12.84 -14.91
CA ASP A 36 23.25 14.01 -14.83
C ASP A 36 22.72 14.44 -16.20
N GLU A 37 23.49 14.22 -17.27
CA GLU A 37 23.06 14.49 -18.64
C GLU A 37 21.87 13.60 -19.03
N ILE A 38 21.90 12.33 -18.64
CA ILE A 38 20.82 11.38 -18.90
C ILE A 38 19.58 11.78 -18.11
N ILE A 39 19.73 12.08 -16.81
CA ILE A 39 18.61 12.50 -15.95
C ILE A 39 17.94 13.75 -16.54
N SER A 40 18.73 14.74 -16.96
CA SER A 40 18.24 15.99 -17.55
C SER A 40 17.48 15.76 -18.86
N GLU A 41 17.86 14.73 -19.62
CA GLU A 41 17.19 14.36 -20.87
C GLU A 41 15.88 13.58 -20.64
N ILE A 42 15.90 12.56 -19.77
CA ILE A 42 14.78 11.62 -19.63
C ILE A 42 13.68 12.12 -18.70
N VAL A 43 14.01 12.92 -17.69
CA VAL A 43 13.01 13.40 -16.72
C VAL A 43 11.91 14.20 -17.40
N PRO A 44 12.18 15.24 -18.23
CA PRO A 44 11.12 15.97 -18.92
C PRO A 44 10.22 15.06 -19.76
N LYS A 45 10.83 14.14 -20.53
CA LYS A 45 10.10 13.17 -21.36
C LYS A 45 9.19 12.26 -20.52
N ALA A 46 9.66 11.82 -19.35
CA ALA A 46 8.88 11.00 -18.43
C ALA A 46 7.70 11.78 -17.82
N LYS A 47 7.90 13.07 -17.49
CA LYS A 47 6.80 13.94 -17.01
C LYS A 47 5.70 14.08 -18.06
N ASP A 48 6.10 14.33 -19.31
CA ASP A 48 5.17 14.45 -20.44
C ASP A 48 4.43 13.13 -20.69
N TYR A 49 5.15 12.01 -20.69
CA TYR A 49 4.57 10.68 -20.83
C TYR A 49 3.52 10.41 -19.75
N ALA A 50 3.82 10.69 -18.48
CA ALA A 50 2.89 10.49 -17.37
C ALA A 50 1.59 11.27 -17.57
N LEU A 51 1.67 12.55 -17.96
CA LEU A 51 0.49 13.38 -18.22
C LEU A 51 -0.32 12.88 -19.42
N LEU A 52 0.34 12.52 -20.52
CA LEU A 52 -0.31 12.01 -21.73
C LEU A 52 -1.05 10.67 -21.49
N HIS A 53 -0.61 9.88 -20.51
CA HIS A 53 -1.25 8.61 -20.14
C HIS A 53 -2.20 8.75 -18.95
N GLY A 54 -2.53 9.98 -18.53
CA GLY A 54 -3.50 10.24 -17.48
C GLY A 54 -2.99 9.97 -16.06
N ALA A 55 -1.68 9.78 -15.86
CA ALA A 55 -1.05 9.71 -14.55
C ALA A 55 -0.90 11.13 -13.97
N GLY A 56 -2.04 11.78 -13.74
CA GLY A 56 -2.13 13.14 -13.21
C GLY A 56 -2.99 13.22 -11.96
N MET A 57 -2.77 14.27 -11.18
CA MET A 57 -3.55 14.60 -10.00
C MET A 57 -3.70 16.12 -9.89
N ARG A 58 -4.66 16.57 -9.07
CA ARG A 58 -4.83 17.99 -8.77
C ARG A 58 -3.94 18.40 -7.60
N PHE A 59 -3.65 19.70 -7.52
CA PHE A 59 -3.00 20.27 -6.35
C PHE A 59 -3.91 20.15 -5.12
N LYS A 60 -3.33 19.74 -4.00
CA LYS A 60 -4.03 19.66 -2.72
C LYS A 60 -4.37 21.05 -2.18
N ASP A 61 -3.42 21.97 -2.24
CA ASP A 61 -3.51 23.27 -1.58
C ASP A 61 -4.09 24.38 -2.49
N THR A 62 -4.22 24.12 -3.79
CA THR A 62 -4.72 25.10 -4.76
C THR A 62 -5.56 24.41 -5.82
N TYR A 63 -6.82 24.12 -5.47
CA TYR A 63 -7.74 23.48 -6.40
C TYR A 63 -8.01 24.40 -7.60
N ASN A 64 -7.79 23.87 -8.80
CA ASN A 64 -8.19 24.48 -10.05
C ASN A 64 -8.71 23.37 -10.98
N PRO A 65 -9.94 23.46 -11.51
CA PRO A 65 -10.52 22.44 -12.39
C PRO A 65 -9.78 22.29 -13.73
N ASP A 66 -9.10 23.34 -14.18
CA ASP A 66 -8.43 23.40 -15.49
C ASP A 66 -6.93 23.06 -15.42
N ILE A 67 -6.40 22.83 -14.21
CA ILE A 67 -4.98 22.49 -14.00
C ILE A 67 -4.85 21.07 -13.45
N LEU A 68 -4.05 20.27 -14.16
CA LEU A 68 -3.61 18.95 -13.73
C LEU A 68 -2.08 18.96 -13.64
N GLN A 69 -1.53 18.37 -12.58
CA GLN A 69 -0.11 18.08 -12.48
C GLN A 69 0.12 16.58 -12.61
N MET A 70 1.33 16.16 -12.96
CA MET A 70 1.66 14.72 -12.94
C MET A 70 1.55 14.18 -11.51
N ALA A 71 1.05 12.96 -11.37
CA ALA A 71 1.18 12.22 -10.12
C ALA A 71 2.67 11.93 -9.88
N PRO A 72 3.17 12.00 -8.63
CA PRO A 72 4.55 11.61 -8.33
C PRO A 72 4.80 10.16 -8.76
N PHE A 73 5.94 9.91 -9.40
CA PHE A 73 6.36 8.57 -9.81
C PHE A 73 7.87 8.37 -9.64
N PHE A 74 8.31 7.12 -9.62
CA PHE A 74 9.73 6.76 -9.67
C PHE A 74 10.19 6.55 -11.10
N LEU A 75 11.38 7.08 -11.43
CA LEU A 75 11.89 7.13 -12.80
C LEU A 75 12.25 5.74 -13.35
N LEU A 76 12.73 4.86 -12.48
CA LEU A 76 13.18 3.51 -12.84
C LEU A 76 12.21 2.48 -12.26
N PRO A 77 12.05 1.31 -12.90
CA PRO A 77 11.27 0.24 -12.31
C PRO A 77 11.99 -0.33 -11.08
N SER A 78 11.23 -0.61 -10.03
CA SER A 78 11.77 -1.23 -8.80
C SER A 78 11.79 -2.76 -8.92
N ALA A 79 12.88 -3.35 -8.47
CA ALA A 79 13.14 -4.78 -8.58
C ALA A 79 12.22 -5.59 -7.67
N PHE A 80 11.68 -6.70 -8.16
CA PHE A 80 10.85 -7.59 -7.37
C PHE A 80 11.04 -9.05 -7.81
N PRO A 81 11.20 -10.01 -6.88
CA PRO A 81 11.39 -11.41 -7.25
C PRO A 81 10.18 -11.98 -8.00
N ARG A 82 10.36 -12.48 -9.23
CA ARG A 82 9.28 -13.04 -10.05
C ARG A 82 8.53 -14.14 -9.32
N ARG A 83 9.27 -15.05 -8.67
CA ARG A 83 8.68 -16.17 -7.94
C ARG A 83 7.69 -15.70 -6.87
N GLU A 84 8.02 -14.65 -6.13
CA GLU A 84 7.15 -14.13 -5.09
C GLU A 84 5.98 -13.34 -5.68
N PHE A 85 6.19 -12.62 -6.80
CA PHE A 85 5.13 -11.93 -7.53
C PHE A 85 4.07 -12.92 -8.01
N ASP A 86 4.49 -13.98 -8.70
CA ASP A 86 3.58 -15.00 -9.21
C ASP A 86 2.85 -15.73 -8.07
N ARG A 87 3.53 -15.92 -6.94
CA ARG A 87 2.94 -16.51 -5.74
C ARG A 87 1.80 -15.66 -5.18
N VAL A 88 1.99 -14.34 -5.05
CA VAL A 88 0.92 -13.46 -4.54
C VAL A 88 -0.21 -13.27 -5.54
N VAL A 89 0.08 -13.26 -6.84
CA VAL A 89 -0.96 -13.24 -7.90
C VAL A 89 -1.84 -14.49 -7.81
N LYS A 90 -1.24 -15.68 -7.66
CA LYS A 90 -1.97 -16.94 -7.49
C LYS A 90 -2.74 -17.00 -6.17
N LEU A 91 -2.25 -16.31 -5.13
CA LEU A 91 -2.91 -16.25 -3.82
C LEU A 91 -4.16 -15.37 -3.82
N GLN A 92 -4.23 -14.35 -4.68
CA GLN A 92 -5.31 -13.34 -4.64
C GLN A 92 -6.73 -13.92 -4.71
N PRO A 93 -7.08 -14.89 -5.58
CA PRO A 93 -8.41 -15.47 -5.60
C PRO A 93 -8.78 -16.20 -4.29
N LEU A 94 -7.80 -16.73 -3.57
CA LEU A 94 -8.02 -17.36 -2.26
C LEU A 94 -8.28 -16.30 -1.18
N ILE A 95 -7.54 -15.19 -1.21
CA ILE A 95 -7.80 -14.04 -0.33
C ILE A 95 -9.19 -13.48 -0.58
N ASN A 96 -9.62 -13.37 -1.84
CA ASN A 96 -10.98 -12.93 -2.17
C ASN A 96 -12.04 -13.83 -1.52
N ILE A 97 -11.89 -15.16 -1.62
CA ILE A 97 -12.81 -16.12 -1.00
C ILE A 97 -12.79 -16.00 0.52
N LEU A 98 -11.61 -15.88 1.11
CA LEU A 98 -11.45 -15.70 2.56
C LEU A 98 -12.21 -14.46 3.03
N MET A 99 -11.96 -13.31 2.39
CA MET A 99 -12.64 -12.06 2.70
C MET A 99 -14.15 -12.15 2.49
N HIS A 100 -14.60 -12.81 1.42
CA HIS A 100 -16.01 -13.03 1.14
C HIS A 100 -16.68 -13.90 2.22
N ARG A 101 -16.05 -14.98 2.66
CA ARG A 101 -16.59 -15.84 3.74
C ARG A 101 -16.62 -15.12 5.07
N ILE A 102 -15.54 -14.41 5.43
CA ILE A 102 -15.48 -13.59 6.65
C ILE A 102 -16.59 -12.53 6.64
N ALA A 103 -16.84 -11.87 5.50
CA ALA A 103 -17.87 -10.85 5.39
C ALA A 103 -19.30 -11.39 5.62
N HIS A 104 -19.54 -12.68 5.40
CA HIS A 104 -20.82 -13.34 5.67
C HIS A 104 -20.86 -14.08 7.02
N ASP A 105 -19.75 -14.12 7.77
CA ASP A 105 -19.68 -14.76 9.08
C ASP A 105 -19.94 -13.74 10.19
N HIS A 106 -21.21 -13.59 10.54
CA HIS A 106 -21.64 -12.63 11.55
C HIS A 106 -21.02 -12.89 12.92
N GLU A 107 -21.00 -14.15 13.37
CA GLU A 107 -20.50 -14.52 14.69
C GLU A 107 -19.01 -14.21 14.81
N PHE A 108 -18.25 -14.51 13.74
CA PHE A 108 -16.84 -14.15 13.68
C PHE A 108 -16.64 -12.63 13.73
N LEU A 109 -17.37 -11.86 12.92
CA LEU A 109 -17.24 -10.40 12.88
C LEU A 109 -17.60 -9.76 14.23
N GLU A 110 -18.69 -10.20 14.86
CA GLU A 110 -19.10 -9.72 16.17
C GLU A 110 -18.01 -10.01 17.21
N SER A 111 -17.55 -11.27 17.26
CA SER A 111 -16.49 -11.68 18.19
C SER A 111 -15.20 -10.90 17.98
N ALA A 112 -14.80 -10.68 16.72
CA ALA A 112 -13.56 -9.98 16.38
C ALA A 112 -13.62 -8.48 16.69
N LEU A 113 -14.78 -7.83 16.52
CA LEU A 113 -14.93 -6.38 16.65
C LEU A 113 -15.44 -5.93 18.02
N LYS A 114 -15.98 -6.84 18.85
CA LYS A 114 -16.62 -6.53 20.14
C LYS A 114 -15.80 -5.62 21.06
N ASN A 115 -14.48 -5.80 21.09
CA ASN A 115 -13.61 -4.95 21.93
C ASN A 115 -13.31 -3.60 21.26
N THR A 116 -13.10 -3.59 19.94
CA THR A 116 -12.79 -2.38 19.16
C THR A 116 -13.96 -1.41 19.14
N ILE A 117 -15.18 -1.89 18.95
CA ILE A 117 -16.41 -1.09 18.95
C ILE A 117 -16.59 -0.30 20.25
N ARG A 118 -16.09 -0.82 21.38
CA ARG A 118 -16.21 -0.14 22.69
C ARG A 118 -15.26 1.05 22.86
N VAL A 119 -14.20 1.10 22.07
CA VAL A 119 -13.11 2.07 22.22
C VAL A 119 -12.90 2.95 20.99
N ASP A 120 -13.53 2.61 19.87
CA ASP A 120 -13.46 3.34 18.61
C ASP A 120 -14.85 3.69 18.07
N ASP A 121 -15.25 4.95 18.23
CA ASP A 121 -16.55 5.47 17.79
C ASP A 121 -16.78 5.30 16.30
N PHE A 122 -15.71 5.32 15.51
CA PHE A 122 -15.79 5.16 14.07
C PHE A 122 -16.22 3.74 13.70
N THR A 123 -15.52 2.72 14.20
CA THR A 123 -15.87 1.30 14.01
C THR A 123 -17.24 0.98 14.62
N ALA A 124 -17.60 1.60 15.74
CA ALA A 124 -18.92 1.44 16.35
C ALA A 124 -20.06 1.86 15.41
N LYS A 125 -19.92 3.02 14.75
CA LYS A 125 -20.89 3.48 13.76
C LYS A 125 -20.96 2.55 12.56
N LEU A 126 -19.83 2.07 12.03
CA LEU A 126 -19.85 1.08 10.94
C LEU A 126 -20.56 -0.22 11.34
N TRP A 127 -20.41 -0.65 12.59
CA TRP A 127 -21.08 -1.83 13.11
C TRP A 127 -22.60 -1.61 13.25
N GLU A 128 -23.03 -0.44 13.73
CA GLU A 128 -24.45 -0.07 13.80
C GLU A 128 -25.10 -0.07 12.40
N ILE A 129 -24.41 0.53 11.42
CA ILE A 129 -24.79 0.49 10.01
C ILE A 129 -24.96 -0.96 9.54
N TYR A 130 -23.98 -1.83 9.81
CA TYR A 130 -24.02 -3.23 9.42
C TYR A 130 -25.21 -3.98 10.04
N LEU A 131 -25.51 -3.79 11.33
CA LEU A 131 -26.66 -4.39 11.99
C LEU A 131 -27.98 -3.89 11.37
N THR A 132 -28.08 -2.58 11.14
CA THR A 132 -29.28 -1.95 10.55
C THR A 132 -29.57 -2.52 9.16
N VAL A 133 -28.55 -2.61 8.30
CA VAL A 133 -28.65 -3.19 6.95
C VAL A 133 -29.10 -4.65 6.99
N ARG A 134 -28.58 -5.40 7.97
CA ARG A 134 -28.90 -6.83 8.12
C ARG A 134 -30.35 -7.04 8.56
N GLU A 135 -30.89 -6.17 9.41
CA GLU A 135 -32.28 -6.21 9.87
C GLU A 135 -33.27 -5.70 8.80
N GLU A 136 -32.96 -4.57 8.14
CA GLU A 136 -33.85 -3.92 7.18
C GLU A 136 -33.74 -4.46 5.73
N GLY A 137 -32.62 -5.08 5.37
CA GLY A 137 -32.29 -5.50 4.00
C GLY A 137 -31.51 -4.45 3.19
N VAL A 138 -30.62 -4.93 2.30
CA VAL A 138 -29.59 -4.12 1.60
C VAL A 138 -30.13 -2.95 0.78
N SER A 139 -31.33 -3.09 0.20
CA SER A 139 -31.86 -2.13 -0.78
C SER A 139 -32.26 -0.78 -0.17
N GLN A 140 -32.64 -0.73 1.11
CA GLN A 140 -33.29 0.45 1.70
C GLN A 140 -32.32 1.38 2.46
N PHE A 141 -31.12 0.89 2.74
CA PHE A 141 -30.13 1.58 3.57
C PHE A 141 -29.08 2.36 2.74
N LEU A 142 -28.66 1.83 1.59
CA LEU A 142 -27.61 2.46 0.76
C LEU A 142 -27.98 3.85 0.24
N GLU A 143 -29.27 4.16 0.12
CA GLU A 143 -29.74 5.52 -0.23
C GLU A 143 -29.63 6.52 0.94
N LYS A 144 -29.65 6.04 2.19
CA LYS A 144 -29.69 6.90 3.39
C LYS A 144 -28.32 7.44 3.83
N VAL A 145 -27.20 6.84 3.41
CA VAL A 145 -25.88 7.07 4.06
C VAL A 145 -24.79 7.56 3.09
N LYS A 146 -25.19 8.12 1.95
CA LYS A 146 -24.29 8.49 0.84
C LYS A 146 -23.26 9.60 1.17
N ASP A 147 -23.46 10.39 2.24
CA ASP A 147 -22.74 11.66 2.47
C ASP A 147 -22.08 11.84 3.86
N THR A 148 -21.68 10.79 4.59
CA THR A 148 -21.08 10.96 5.94
C THR A 148 -19.54 10.89 5.99
N PRO A 149 -18.84 11.73 6.80
CA PRO A 149 -17.36 11.82 6.84
C PRO A 149 -16.65 10.70 7.61
N ALA A 150 -17.36 9.65 8.02
CA ALA A 150 -16.84 8.61 8.88
C ALA A 150 -16.01 7.61 8.05
N ARG A 151 -14.69 7.82 7.87
CA ARG A 151 -13.89 6.84 7.12
C ARG A 151 -12.39 6.73 7.39
N GLU A 152 -11.93 6.72 8.64
CA GLU A 152 -10.52 6.36 8.90
C GLU A 152 -10.36 5.52 10.17
N ALA A 153 -9.73 4.35 10.03
CA ALA A 153 -9.39 3.42 11.11
C ALA A 153 -7.90 3.04 11.01
N TYR A 154 -7.23 2.96 12.16
CA TYR A 154 -5.85 2.48 12.26
C TYR A 154 -5.84 1.04 12.78
N ILE A 155 -4.99 0.19 12.17
CA ILE A 155 -4.73 -1.16 12.64
C ILE A 155 -3.24 -1.23 13.00
N LEU A 156 -2.94 -1.64 14.24
CA LEU A 156 -1.57 -1.91 14.67
C LEU A 156 -1.10 -3.24 14.05
N MET A 157 -0.04 -3.17 13.24
CA MET A 157 0.59 -4.35 12.62
C MET A 157 2.08 -4.36 12.94
N ASP A 158 2.67 -5.55 13.03
CA ASP A 158 4.12 -5.68 13.14
C ASP A 158 4.79 -5.22 11.83
N LYS A 159 5.89 -4.47 11.95
CA LYS A 159 6.55 -3.85 10.80
C LYS A 159 7.38 -4.90 10.07
N ILE A 160 6.89 -5.33 8.91
CA ILE A 160 7.71 -6.08 7.95
C ILE A 160 8.93 -5.22 7.59
N ARG A 161 10.11 -5.82 7.57
CA ARG A 161 11.37 -5.18 7.14
C ARG A 161 11.62 -5.54 5.66
N PRO A 162 11.13 -4.73 4.71
CA PRO A 162 11.33 -5.00 3.29
C PRO A 162 12.78 -4.74 2.88
N PRO A 163 13.24 -5.35 1.78
CA PRO A 163 14.53 -5.02 1.21
C PRO A 163 14.52 -3.58 0.69
N MET A 164 15.66 -2.91 0.81
CA MET A 164 15.87 -1.55 0.32
C MET A 164 16.29 -1.54 -1.14
N GLN A 165 16.00 -0.43 -1.82
CA GLN A 165 16.38 -0.16 -3.20
C GLN A 165 16.80 1.29 -3.37
N HIS A 166 17.31 1.64 -4.54
CA HIS A 166 17.66 3.01 -4.89
C HIS A 166 16.91 3.43 -6.15
N ASN A 167 16.33 4.63 -6.14
CA ASN A 167 15.56 5.13 -7.27
C ASN A 167 15.48 6.66 -7.24
N TYR A 168 14.97 7.26 -8.32
CA TYR A 168 14.81 8.70 -8.48
C TYR A 168 13.33 9.08 -8.40
N LEU A 169 12.97 9.85 -7.38
CA LEU A 169 11.61 10.39 -7.25
C LEU A 169 11.43 11.57 -8.20
N VAL A 170 10.41 11.48 -9.06
CA VAL A 170 9.98 12.57 -9.95
C VAL A 170 8.70 13.17 -9.40
N ARG A 171 8.79 14.42 -8.93
CA ARG A 171 7.69 15.17 -8.33
C ARG A 171 7.72 16.63 -8.80
N GLY A 172 6.54 17.23 -8.96
CA GLY A 172 6.41 18.63 -9.35
C GLY A 172 7.17 19.55 -8.38
N GLY A 173 7.93 20.50 -8.91
CA GLY A 173 8.68 21.48 -8.12
C GLY A 173 9.80 20.91 -7.24
N THR A 174 10.13 19.63 -7.35
CA THR A 174 11.17 18.96 -6.54
C THR A 174 12.36 18.57 -7.42
N GLU A 175 13.57 18.77 -6.90
CA GLU A 175 14.80 18.29 -7.54
C GLU A 175 14.83 16.76 -7.54
N VAL A 176 15.22 16.17 -8.67
CA VAL A 176 15.30 14.71 -8.83
C VAL A 176 16.61 14.22 -8.22
N LYS A 177 16.52 13.42 -7.14
CA LYS A 177 17.69 12.89 -6.42
C LYS A 177 17.59 11.39 -6.27
N LEU A 178 18.75 10.74 -6.35
CA LEU A 178 18.88 9.34 -5.98
C LEU A 178 18.58 9.20 -4.49
N SER A 179 17.63 8.33 -4.16
CA SER A 179 17.17 8.13 -2.79
C SER A 179 17.07 6.65 -2.47
N GLU A 180 17.28 6.31 -1.20
CA GLU A 180 16.92 5.00 -0.66
C GLU A 180 15.41 4.87 -0.53
N VAL A 181 14.88 3.76 -1.05
CA VAL A 181 13.45 3.56 -1.19
C VAL A 181 13.03 2.14 -0.83
N VAL A 182 11.74 2.00 -0.57
CA VAL A 182 11.05 0.76 -0.26
C VAL A 182 9.79 0.67 -1.12
N SER A 183 9.59 -0.50 -1.74
CA SER A 183 8.44 -0.76 -2.59
C SER A 183 7.40 -1.64 -1.90
N GLU A 184 6.13 -1.33 -2.14
CA GLU A 184 4.94 -2.01 -1.65
C GLU A 184 4.13 -2.51 -2.84
N LEU A 185 4.04 -3.83 -3.00
CA LEU A 185 3.25 -4.48 -4.03
C LEU A 185 1.79 -4.63 -3.57
N GLY A 186 0.87 -3.95 -4.25
CA GLY A 186 -0.56 -4.18 -4.13
C GLY A 186 -1.06 -5.12 -5.22
N ILE A 187 -1.85 -6.12 -4.83
CA ILE A 187 -2.54 -7.03 -5.76
C ILE A 187 -4.03 -6.76 -5.68
N PHE A 188 -4.68 -6.60 -6.83
CA PHE A 188 -6.11 -6.36 -6.93
C PHE A 188 -6.82 -7.66 -7.33
N GLY A 189 -7.88 -7.98 -6.59
CA GLY A 189 -8.81 -9.05 -6.90
C GLY A 189 -10.21 -8.50 -7.14
N VAL A 190 -10.99 -9.21 -7.96
CA VAL A 190 -12.42 -8.97 -8.15
C VAL A 190 -13.16 -10.23 -7.73
N LEU A 191 -14.12 -10.07 -6.82
CA LEU A 191 -15.09 -11.09 -6.49
C LEU A 191 -16.50 -10.49 -6.58
N ILE A 192 -17.38 -11.17 -7.32
CA ILE A 192 -18.80 -10.83 -7.44
C ILE A 192 -19.59 -12.09 -7.10
N GLY A 193 -20.49 -11.98 -6.14
CA GLY A 193 -21.31 -13.08 -5.65
C GLY A 193 -22.27 -12.61 -4.58
N ASN A 194 -23.18 -13.50 -4.20
CA ASN A 194 -24.01 -13.36 -3.00
C ASN A 194 -23.50 -14.36 -1.94
N GLU A 195 -24.19 -14.43 -0.79
CA GLU A 195 -23.85 -15.34 0.31
C GLU A 195 -23.69 -16.82 -0.11
N LYS A 196 -24.47 -17.26 -1.10
CA LYS A 196 -24.59 -18.67 -1.51
C LYS A 196 -23.76 -19.00 -2.74
N GLU A 197 -23.57 -18.04 -3.63
CA GLU A 197 -22.97 -18.26 -4.95
C GLU A 197 -21.98 -17.17 -5.31
N ILE A 198 -20.77 -17.60 -5.66
CA ILE A 198 -19.72 -16.74 -6.23
C ILE A 198 -19.81 -16.85 -7.75
N MET A 199 -20.12 -15.75 -8.41
CA MET A 199 -20.24 -15.66 -9.88
C MET A 199 -18.89 -15.37 -10.55
N ILE A 200 -18.09 -14.48 -9.96
CA ILE A 200 -16.78 -14.09 -10.47
C ILE A 200 -15.79 -14.12 -9.30
N ASN A 201 -14.63 -14.71 -9.51
CA ASN A 201 -13.49 -14.58 -8.60
C ASN A 201 -12.19 -14.65 -9.39
N LYS A 202 -11.48 -13.53 -9.52
CA LYS A 202 -10.23 -13.47 -10.28
C LYS A 202 -9.27 -12.40 -9.76
N PHE A 203 -8.00 -12.58 -10.10
CA PHE A 203 -7.03 -11.49 -10.10
C PHE A 203 -7.40 -10.46 -11.18
N ALA A 204 -7.20 -9.18 -10.88
CA ALA A 204 -7.61 -8.06 -11.73
C ALA A 204 -6.50 -7.04 -12.01
N GLY A 205 -5.31 -7.21 -11.43
CA GLY A 205 -4.17 -6.32 -11.68
C GLY A 205 -3.29 -6.14 -10.46
N HIS A 206 -2.27 -5.31 -10.60
CA HIS A 206 -1.36 -4.95 -9.53
C HIS A 206 -1.00 -3.47 -9.62
N MET A 207 -0.48 -2.92 -8.53
CA MET A 207 0.14 -1.61 -8.50
C MET A 207 1.34 -1.67 -7.56
N LEU A 208 2.48 -1.18 -8.02
CA LEU A 208 3.62 -0.95 -7.17
C LEU A 208 3.58 0.51 -6.70
N ARG A 209 3.76 0.70 -5.40
CA ARG A 209 3.99 2.01 -4.80
C ARG A 209 5.32 1.98 -4.11
N THR A 210 6.09 3.05 -4.27
CA THR A 210 7.38 3.15 -3.62
C THR A 210 7.41 4.40 -2.77
N LYS A 211 8.20 4.37 -1.70
CA LYS A 211 8.37 5.48 -0.76
C LYS A 211 9.82 5.57 -0.33
N LEU A 212 10.20 6.73 0.19
CA LEU A 212 11.50 6.87 0.86
C LEU A 212 11.58 5.86 2.02
N SER A 213 12.76 5.27 2.24
CA SER A 213 12.99 4.30 3.33
C SER A 213 12.63 4.86 4.71
N SER A 214 12.77 6.19 4.87
CA SER A 214 12.43 6.95 6.08
C SER A 214 10.94 7.22 6.27
N ALA A 215 10.10 7.01 5.25
CA ALA A 215 8.67 7.29 5.32
C ALA A 215 7.89 6.13 5.97
N ASN A 216 7.09 6.47 6.99
CA ASN A 216 6.22 5.50 7.68
C ASN A 216 4.80 5.44 7.09
N GLU A 217 4.50 6.24 6.06
CA GLU A 217 3.21 6.31 5.37
C GLU A 217 3.36 5.94 3.89
N GLY A 218 2.29 5.45 3.24
CA GLY A 218 2.34 4.94 1.86
C GLY A 218 1.42 5.66 0.86
N GLY A 219 0.71 6.70 1.30
CA GLY A 219 -0.29 7.39 0.47
C GLY A 219 0.33 8.23 -0.65
N VAL A 220 -0.06 7.97 -1.90
CA VAL A 220 0.35 8.79 -3.06
C VAL A 220 -0.29 10.17 -2.99
N ALA A 221 -1.60 10.25 -2.78
CA ALA A 221 -2.32 11.51 -2.64
C ALA A 221 -1.93 12.29 -1.38
N ALA A 222 -1.49 11.60 -0.33
CA ALA A 222 -0.98 12.19 0.89
C ALA A 222 0.48 12.71 0.76
N GLY A 223 1.17 12.35 -0.32
CA GLY A 223 2.52 12.83 -0.63
C GLY A 223 3.66 11.98 -0.05
N PHE A 224 3.36 10.84 0.59
CA PHE A 224 4.35 9.97 1.22
C PHE A 224 4.86 8.84 0.30
N GLY A 225 4.02 8.40 -0.63
CA GLY A 225 4.36 7.44 -1.67
C GLY A 225 4.31 8.03 -3.08
N ALA A 226 4.82 7.30 -4.05
CA ALA A 226 4.73 7.61 -5.48
C ALA A 226 4.44 6.35 -6.29
N LEU A 227 3.89 6.54 -7.49
CA LEU A 227 3.65 5.46 -8.44
C LEU A 227 4.98 4.85 -8.88
N ASP A 228 4.98 3.53 -9.09
CA ASP A 228 6.16 2.81 -9.53
C ASP A 228 5.77 1.69 -10.49
N SER A 229 6.75 1.23 -11.27
CA SER A 229 6.66 0.08 -12.16
C SER A 229 7.52 -1.07 -11.64
N VAL A 230 7.10 -2.29 -11.90
CA VAL A 230 7.79 -3.48 -11.40
C VAL A 230 8.78 -4.02 -12.43
N PHE A 231 10.01 -4.28 -12.00
CA PHE A 231 10.98 -5.08 -12.73
C PHE A 231 11.09 -6.47 -12.10
N LEU A 232 10.57 -7.49 -12.79
CA LEU A 232 10.60 -8.86 -12.30
C LEU A 232 11.91 -9.55 -12.68
N PHE A 233 12.70 -9.93 -11.69
CA PHE A 233 13.92 -10.72 -11.86
C PHE A 233 13.72 -12.18 -11.41
N ASP A 234 14.49 -13.09 -12.00
CA ASP A 234 14.46 -14.53 -11.74
C ASP A 234 15.48 -14.96 -10.68
#